data_AF-A0A9D2TEM4-F1
#
_entry.id   AF-A0A9D2TEM4-F1
#
_cell.length_a   1.000
_cell.length_b   1.000
_cell.length_c   1.000
_cell.angle_alpha   90.00
_cell.angle_beta   90.00
_cell.angle_gamma   90.00
#
_symmetry.space_group_name_H-M   'P 1'
#
loop_
_entity.id
_entity.type
_entity.pdbx_description
1 polymer ?
#
loop_
_entity_poly.entity_id
_entity_poly.type
_entity_poly.pdbx_seq_one_letter_code
_entity_poly.pdbx_strand_id
1 'polypeptide(L)'
;MKELYFENVTGIGKLYLEYIFYEFENEPILFLCTDAGKNLYFGLCSDIRYEQKWIIMEINLSILKEMIEEEVDIASVFLAAKNLTIIIRDLQGYETSHVIEANTIDRLDLPKDGIFLRCDKEKAKGYLWKKEWELLSIQLKEIANSSSALEEILSPYTTVIKTSMTISNRRIPSYVNKLNYSYVKQFTQNYKTIQDSISEKYEYSIHKSEKYVETIENIDIEKNNSDILQAA
;
A
#
# COMPACT_ATOMS: atom_id res chain seq x y z
N MET A 1 21.54 14.69 -19.41
CA MET A 1 22.95 14.32 -19.15
C MET A 1 23.30 14.98 -17.84
N LYS A 2 23.84 14.28 -16.84
CA LYS A 2 24.22 14.94 -15.58
C LYS A 2 25.47 15.79 -15.85
N GLU A 3 25.44 17.04 -15.43
CA GLU A 3 26.52 17.98 -15.65
C GLU A 3 27.67 17.67 -14.69
N LEU A 4 28.87 17.43 -15.22
CA LEU A 4 30.06 17.25 -14.39
C LEU A 4 30.38 18.60 -13.75
N TYR A 5 30.43 18.63 -12.42
CA TYR A 5 30.63 19.87 -11.67
C TYR A 5 32.00 19.92 -11.00
N PHE A 6 32.48 18.78 -10.47
CA PHE A 6 33.85 18.65 -9.98
C PHE A 6 34.51 17.40 -10.56
N GLU A 7 35.76 17.51 -11.00
CA GLU A 7 36.43 16.42 -11.72
C GLU A 7 37.20 15.45 -10.81
N ASN A 8 38.00 15.98 -9.86
CA ASN A 8 38.93 15.17 -9.06
C ASN A 8 38.84 15.53 -7.57
N VAL A 9 37.71 15.18 -6.95
CA VAL A 9 37.48 15.46 -5.52
C VAL A 9 38.15 14.39 -4.66
N THR A 10 39.01 14.80 -3.73
CA THR A 10 39.75 13.90 -2.83
C THR A 10 38.79 13.02 -2.04
N GLY A 11 38.99 11.70 -2.14
CA GLY A 11 38.16 10.70 -1.46
C GLY A 11 36.82 10.37 -2.14
N ILE A 12 36.42 11.09 -3.19
CA ILE A 12 35.11 10.94 -3.86
C ILE A 12 35.27 10.68 -5.37
N GLY A 13 36.13 11.43 -6.06
CA GLY A 13 36.28 11.41 -7.50
C GLY A 13 35.39 12.44 -8.20
N LYS A 14 34.68 12.01 -9.26
CA LYS A 14 33.82 12.90 -10.05
C LYS A 14 32.50 13.15 -9.34
N LEU A 15 32.11 14.42 -9.24
CA LEU A 15 30.80 14.84 -8.76
C LEU A 15 30.01 15.51 -9.87
N TYR A 16 28.77 15.07 -10.03
CA TYR A 16 27.84 15.57 -11.02
C TYR A 16 26.73 16.35 -10.33
N LEU A 17 26.47 17.58 -10.78
CA LEU A 17 25.39 18.41 -10.27
C LEU A 17 24.05 17.73 -10.53
N GLU A 18 23.22 17.66 -9.49
CA GLU A 18 21.97 16.92 -9.54
C GLU A 18 20.73 17.78 -9.24
N TYR A 19 20.80 18.63 -8.23
CA TYR A 19 19.69 19.52 -7.86
C TYR A 19 20.24 20.79 -7.22
N ILE A 20 19.63 21.94 -7.49
CA ILE A 20 20.04 23.22 -6.90
C ILE A 20 18.89 23.77 -6.07
N PHE A 21 19.14 24.03 -4.80
CA PHE A 21 18.18 24.63 -3.88
C PHE A 21 18.20 26.15 -3.94
N TYR A 22 19.41 26.71 -4.08
CA TYR A 22 19.62 28.15 -4.10
C TYR A 22 20.78 28.51 -5.01
N GLU A 23 20.55 29.51 -5.86
CA GLU A 23 21.53 30.07 -6.79
C GLU A 23 21.71 31.56 -6.50
N PHE A 24 22.93 32.04 -6.69
CA PHE A 24 23.25 33.47 -6.66
C PHE A 24 24.11 33.78 -7.88
N GLU A 25 23.69 34.74 -8.71
CA GLU A 25 24.39 35.11 -9.95
C GLU A 25 24.67 33.92 -10.91
N ASN A 26 23.74 32.96 -10.97
CA ASN A 26 23.85 31.67 -11.69
C ASN A 26 24.86 30.69 -11.11
N GLU A 27 25.43 30.97 -9.94
CA GLU A 27 26.29 30.03 -9.22
C GLU A 27 25.48 29.24 -8.18
N PRO A 28 25.55 27.90 -8.18
CA PRO A 28 24.93 27.07 -7.16
C PRO A 28 25.54 27.35 -5.78
N ILE A 29 24.71 27.87 -4.86
CA ILE A 29 25.14 28.14 -3.48
C ILE A 29 24.78 26.98 -2.55
N LEU A 30 23.58 26.42 -2.70
CA LEU A 30 23.14 25.22 -1.99
C LEU A 30 22.64 24.21 -3.01
N PHE A 31 23.28 23.04 -3.06
CA PHE A 31 23.02 22.08 -4.12
C PHE A 31 23.28 20.63 -3.68
N LEU A 32 22.83 19.71 -4.52
CA LEU A 32 23.11 18.29 -4.45
C LEU A 32 23.99 17.87 -5.60
N CYS A 33 24.99 17.06 -5.29
CA CYS A 33 25.79 16.34 -6.25
C CYS A 33 25.62 14.84 -6.08
N THR A 34 25.97 14.10 -7.12
CA THR A 34 26.12 12.65 -7.05
C THR A 34 27.43 12.20 -7.63
N ASP A 35 27.99 11.14 -7.08
CA ASP A 35 29.14 10.48 -7.68
C ASP A 35 28.73 9.40 -8.71
N ALA A 36 29.71 8.71 -9.28
CA ALA A 36 29.48 7.59 -10.20
C ALA A 36 28.75 6.41 -9.53
N GLY A 37 28.91 6.25 -8.21
CA GLY A 37 28.22 5.25 -7.38
C GLY A 37 26.77 5.62 -7.04
N LYS A 38 26.31 6.82 -7.44
CA LYS A 38 25.02 7.42 -7.07
C LYS A 38 24.88 7.73 -5.58
N ASN A 39 25.99 7.86 -4.85
CA ASN A 39 25.95 8.43 -3.50
C ASN A 39 25.62 9.91 -3.62
N LEU A 40 24.85 10.41 -2.65
CA LEU A 40 24.31 11.77 -2.66
C LEU A 40 25.14 12.66 -1.74
N TYR A 41 25.47 13.84 -2.23
CA TYR A 41 26.28 14.81 -1.50
C TYR A 41 25.57 16.15 -1.45
N PHE A 42 25.61 16.79 -0.29
CA PHE A 42 25.13 18.15 -0.10
C PHE A 42 26.30 19.12 -0.12
N GLY A 43 26.16 20.17 -0.94
CA GLY A 43 27.18 21.18 -1.15
C GLY A 43 26.71 22.57 -0.73
N LEU A 44 27.62 23.29 -0.07
CA LEU A 44 27.49 24.70 0.26
C LEU A 44 28.66 25.47 -0.39
N CYS A 45 28.36 26.49 -1.18
CA CYS A 45 29.35 27.49 -1.58
C CYS A 45 29.50 28.53 -0.46
N SER A 46 30.69 28.57 0.15
CA SER A 46 31.00 29.39 1.32
C SER A 46 31.59 30.76 0.96
N ASP A 47 32.41 30.83 -0.09
CA ASP A 47 33.02 32.06 -0.57
C ASP A 47 33.07 32.05 -2.10
N ILE A 48 32.93 33.25 -2.68
CA ILE A 48 32.95 33.52 -4.13
C ILE A 48 33.78 34.77 -4.48
N ARG A 49 34.40 35.47 -3.50
CA ARG A 49 34.98 36.81 -3.71
C ARG A 49 36.38 36.80 -4.30
N TYR A 50 37.27 35.95 -3.76
CA TYR A 50 38.68 35.90 -4.13
C TYR A 50 39.10 34.50 -4.54
N GLU A 51 38.66 33.51 -3.78
CA GLU A 51 38.68 32.10 -4.13
C GLU A 51 37.26 31.59 -4.02
N GLN A 52 36.92 30.59 -4.83
CA GLN A 52 35.64 29.93 -4.68
C GLN A 52 35.82 28.71 -3.80
N LYS A 53 35.07 28.66 -2.71
CA LYS A 53 35.19 27.61 -1.70
C LYS A 53 33.87 26.90 -1.54
N TRP A 54 33.90 25.57 -1.60
CA TRP A 54 32.75 24.72 -1.34
C TRP A 54 33.04 23.74 -0.20
N ILE A 55 32.01 23.48 0.59
CA ILE A 55 31.99 22.47 1.64
C ILE A 55 31.01 21.40 1.20
N ILE A 56 31.51 20.18 1.03
CA ILE A 56 30.74 19.03 0.57
C ILE A 56 30.69 17.98 1.68
N MET A 57 29.52 17.40 1.90
CA MET A 57 29.37 16.20 2.73
C MET A 57 28.45 15.19 2.06
N GLU A 58 28.64 13.91 2.35
CA GLU A 58 27.66 12.89 2.00
C GLU A 58 26.38 13.10 2.81
N ILE A 59 25.22 12.94 2.17
CA ILE A 59 23.91 13.13 2.79
C ILE A 59 22.98 11.98 2.41
N ASN A 60 22.14 11.55 3.34
CA ASN A 60 21.08 10.58 3.06
C ASN A 60 19.72 11.28 2.88
N LEU A 61 18.76 10.57 2.28
CA LEU A 61 17.44 11.13 1.98
C LEU A 61 16.63 11.52 3.23
N SER A 62 16.85 10.87 4.37
CA SER A 62 16.14 11.21 5.63
C SER A 62 16.55 12.60 6.12
N ILE A 63 17.86 12.84 6.24
CA ILE A 63 18.39 14.14 6.66
C ILE A 63 18.00 15.22 5.65
N LEU A 64 18.07 14.91 4.35
CA LEU A 64 17.67 15.86 3.31
C LEU A 64 16.19 16.26 3.44
N LYS A 65 15.32 15.30 3.79
CA LYS A 65 13.90 15.58 4.06
C LYS A 65 13.73 16.50 5.26
N GLU A 66 14.41 16.22 6.38
CA GLU A 66 14.39 17.07 7.58
C GLU A 66 14.85 18.50 7.26
N MET A 67 15.87 18.66 6.40
CA MET A 67 16.32 19.99 5.94
C MET A 67 15.25 20.72 5.12
N ILE A 68 14.60 20.03 4.18
CA ILE A 68 13.52 20.60 3.33
C ILE A 68 12.28 20.97 4.15
N GLU A 69 12.01 20.21 5.21
CA GLU A 69 10.90 20.46 6.14
C GLU A 69 11.24 21.51 7.22
N GLU A 70 12.46 22.06 7.18
CA GLU A 70 12.96 23.06 8.13
C GLU A 70 12.98 22.54 9.57
N GLU A 71 13.21 21.24 9.74
CA GLU A 71 13.34 20.58 11.04
C GLU A 71 14.78 20.64 11.58
N VAL A 72 15.77 20.66 10.68
CA VAL A 72 17.19 20.82 10.99
C VAL A 72 17.79 21.96 10.18
N ASP A 73 18.61 22.80 10.82
CA ASP A 73 19.29 23.90 10.16
C ASP A 73 20.56 23.43 9.41
N ILE A 74 20.98 24.19 8.41
CA ILE A 74 22.06 23.80 7.51
C ILE A 74 23.36 23.52 8.26
N ALA A 75 23.67 24.36 9.24
CA ALA A 75 24.91 24.25 9.99
C ALA A 75 24.95 23.02 10.88
N SER A 76 23.85 22.71 11.56
CA SER A 76 23.72 21.50 12.38
C SER A 76 24.00 20.23 11.56
N VAL A 77 23.55 20.17 10.30
CA VAL A 77 23.83 19.02 9.43
C VAL A 77 25.33 18.90 9.11
N PHE A 78 25.99 20.00 8.76
CA PHE A 78 27.44 19.98 8.48
C PHE A 78 28.26 19.59 9.72
N LEU A 79 27.88 20.09 10.89
CA LEU A 79 28.58 19.80 12.14
C LEU A 79 28.33 18.38 12.67
N ALA A 80 27.21 17.75 12.29
CA ALA A 80 26.92 16.35 12.62
C ALA A 80 27.67 15.35 11.74
N ALA A 81 28.19 15.78 10.59
CA ALA A 81 28.99 14.92 9.73
C ALA A 81 30.30 14.52 10.41
N LYS A 82 30.87 13.37 10.04
CA LYS A 82 32.19 12.97 10.55
C LYS A 82 33.30 13.76 9.84
N ASN A 83 33.25 13.75 8.52
CA ASN A 83 34.24 14.35 7.65
C ASN A 83 33.54 15.27 6.64
N LEU A 84 34.22 16.35 6.28
CA LEU A 84 33.81 17.30 5.26
C LEU A 84 34.89 17.35 4.18
N THR A 85 34.47 17.51 2.94
CA THR A 85 35.38 17.73 1.82
C THR A 85 35.33 19.20 1.43
N ILE A 86 36.47 19.86 1.53
CA ILE A 86 36.65 21.24 1.11
C ILE A 86 37.18 21.25 -0.31
N ILE A 87 36.52 21.99 -1.20
CA ILE A 87 36.96 22.22 -2.58
C ILE A 87 37.26 23.70 -2.70
N ILE A 88 38.42 24.05 -3.26
CA ILE A 88 38.83 25.44 -3.47
C ILE A 88 39.23 25.59 -4.93
N ARG A 89 38.67 26.59 -5.60
CA ARG A 89 39.06 27.02 -6.94
C ARG A 89 39.72 28.39 -6.86
N ASP A 90 40.96 28.48 -7.32
CA ASP A 90 41.66 29.76 -7.40
C ASP A 90 41.18 30.62 -8.59
N LEU A 91 41.70 31.85 -8.68
CA LEU A 91 41.37 32.79 -9.75
C LEU A 91 41.84 32.33 -11.14
N GLN A 92 42.78 31.39 -11.20
CA GLN A 92 43.28 30.79 -12.43
C GLN A 92 42.41 29.61 -12.88
N GLY A 93 41.45 29.18 -12.06
CA GLY A 93 40.54 28.08 -12.31
C GLY A 93 41.08 26.71 -11.88
N TYR A 94 42.19 26.65 -11.14
CA TYR A 94 42.69 25.39 -10.61
C TYR A 94 41.90 24.98 -9.37
N GLU A 95 41.34 23.77 -9.43
CA GLU A 95 40.58 23.17 -8.35
C GLU A 95 41.48 22.25 -7.51
N THR A 96 41.44 22.43 -6.20
CA THR A 96 42.06 21.54 -5.23
C THR A 96 41.02 21.10 -4.22
N SER A 97 41.23 19.92 -3.62
CA SER A 97 40.31 19.43 -2.60
C SER A 97 41.01 18.61 -1.52
N HIS A 98 40.51 18.70 -0.31
CA HIS A 98 41.03 17.98 0.85
C HIS A 98 39.90 17.67 1.84
N VAL A 99 40.14 16.70 2.72
CA VAL A 99 39.17 16.24 3.72
C VAL A 99 39.58 16.78 5.08
N ILE A 100 38.60 17.27 5.84
CA ILE A 100 38.76 17.74 7.21
C ILE A 100 37.74 17.02 8.12
N GLU A 101 38.01 16.99 9.43
CA GLU A 101 37.00 16.60 10.42
C GLU A 101 36.00 17.74 10.60
N ALA A 102 34.71 17.43 10.72
CA ALA A 102 33.68 18.47 10.76
C ALA A 102 33.80 19.43 11.96
N ASN A 103 34.36 18.95 13.08
CA ASN A 103 34.63 19.77 14.27
C ASN A 103 35.75 20.82 14.07
N THR A 104 36.53 20.73 12.98
CA THR A 104 37.64 21.65 12.67
C THR A 104 37.28 22.75 11.68
N ILE A 105 36.07 22.72 11.12
CA ILE A 105 35.63 23.73 10.14
C ILE A 105 35.55 25.12 10.76
N ASP A 106 35.93 26.15 10.00
CA ASP A 106 35.70 27.53 10.43
C ASP A 106 34.20 27.80 10.43
N ARG A 107 33.69 28.25 11.58
CA ARG A 107 32.26 28.55 11.74
C ARG A 107 31.82 29.70 10.84
N LEU A 108 32.74 30.58 10.42
CA LEU A 108 32.46 31.63 9.45
C LEU A 108 32.16 31.12 8.05
N ASP A 109 32.59 29.89 7.72
CA ASP A 109 32.29 29.27 6.43
C ASP A 109 30.86 28.70 6.36
N LEU A 110 30.18 28.60 7.51
CA LEU A 110 28.86 28.01 7.62
C LEU A 110 27.80 29.09 7.92
N PRO A 111 26.54 28.88 7.51
CA PRO A 111 25.45 29.75 7.92
C PRO A 111 25.33 29.80 9.44
N LYS A 112 24.79 30.91 9.96
CA LYS A 112 24.46 31.03 11.39
C LYS A 112 23.49 29.92 11.82
N ASP A 113 23.56 29.55 13.09
CA ASP A 113 22.64 28.59 13.68
C ASP A 113 21.18 29.04 13.49
N GLY A 114 20.28 28.10 13.19
CA GLY A 114 18.87 28.38 12.92
C GLY A 114 18.57 28.90 11.51
N ILE A 115 19.56 28.91 10.60
CA ILE A 115 19.32 29.17 9.18
C ILE A 115 18.93 27.85 8.49
N PHE A 116 17.64 27.71 8.20
CA PHE A 116 17.08 26.56 7.50
C PHE A 116 17.23 26.67 5.97
N LEU A 117 17.11 25.52 5.31
CA LEU A 117 17.13 25.42 3.85
C LEU A 117 15.87 26.04 3.23
N ARG A 118 15.99 27.28 2.76
CA ARG A 118 14.91 27.95 2.03
C ARG A 118 14.91 27.51 0.58
N CYS A 119 13.89 26.75 0.18
CA CYS A 119 13.71 26.29 -1.19
C CYS A 119 12.23 26.24 -1.58
N ASP A 120 11.96 26.03 -2.87
CA ASP A 120 10.64 25.68 -3.38
C ASP A 120 10.24 24.29 -2.86
N LYS A 121 9.45 24.26 -1.78
CA LYS A 121 9.10 23.02 -1.06
C LYS A 121 8.40 22.01 -1.96
N GLU A 122 7.57 22.44 -2.90
CA GLU A 122 6.88 21.51 -3.81
C GLU A 122 7.86 20.83 -4.76
N LYS A 123 8.76 21.61 -5.38
CA LYS A 123 9.80 21.04 -6.25
C LYS A 123 10.77 20.14 -5.50
N ALA A 124 11.21 20.56 -4.32
CA ALA A 124 12.13 19.79 -3.49
C ALA A 124 11.50 18.47 -3.03
N LYS A 125 10.23 18.47 -2.62
CA LYS A 125 9.48 17.25 -2.28
C LYS A 125 9.24 16.37 -3.51
N GLY A 126 8.98 16.96 -4.67
CA GLY A 126 8.87 16.21 -5.93
C GLY A 126 10.18 15.50 -6.30
N TYR A 127 11.32 16.15 -6.08
CA TYR A 127 12.64 15.53 -6.24
C TYR A 127 12.85 14.36 -5.26
N LEU A 128 12.55 14.55 -3.97
CA LEU A 128 12.65 13.48 -2.96
C LEU A 128 11.79 12.27 -3.34
N TRP A 129 10.52 12.50 -3.68
CA TRP A 129 9.60 11.44 -4.09
C TRP A 129 10.15 10.65 -5.27
N LYS A 130 10.69 11.34 -6.29
CA LYS A 130 11.30 10.69 -7.45
C LYS A 130 12.47 9.80 -7.04
N LYS A 131 13.33 10.25 -6.13
CA LYS A 131 14.48 9.48 -5.63
C LYS A 131 14.07 8.27 -4.81
N GLU A 132 13.11 8.43 -3.91
CA GLU A 132 12.56 7.32 -3.13
C GLU A 132 11.92 6.28 -4.04
N TRP A 133 11.15 6.73 -5.04
CA TRP A 133 10.56 5.84 -6.03
C TRP A 133 11.60 5.09 -6.85
N GLU A 134 12.68 5.76 -7.29
CA GLU A 134 13.79 5.11 -7.99
C GLU A 134 14.40 3.97 -7.15
N LEU A 135 14.67 4.22 -5.87
CA LEU A 135 15.21 3.22 -4.94
C LEU A 135 14.22 2.06 -4.73
N LEU A 136 12.95 2.37 -4.45
CA LEU A 136 11.89 1.37 -4.30
C LEU A 136 11.72 0.53 -5.56
N SER A 137 11.82 1.15 -6.75
CA SER A 137 11.69 0.44 -8.02
C SER A 137 12.83 -0.54 -8.27
N ILE A 138 14.04 -0.22 -7.82
CA ILE A 138 15.20 -1.12 -7.89
C ILE A 138 14.98 -2.30 -6.93
N GLN A 139 14.61 -2.01 -5.68
CA GLN A 139 14.30 -3.05 -4.69
C GLN A 139 13.16 -3.98 -5.16
N LEU A 140 12.09 -3.42 -5.72
CA LEU A 140 10.98 -4.19 -6.28
C LEU A 140 11.42 -5.06 -7.46
N LYS A 141 12.32 -4.56 -8.32
CA LYS A 141 12.90 -5.36 -9.42
C LYS A 141 13.78 -6.48 -8.90
N GLU A 142 14.59 -6.24 -7.88
CA GLU A 142 15.41 -7.27 -7.24
C GLU A 142 14.55 -8.34 -6.57
N ILE A 143 13.49 -7.94 -5.88
CA ILE A 143 12.49 -8.86 -5.29
C ILE A 143 11.76 -9.64 -6.38
N ALA A 144 11.30 -8.97 -7.45
CA ALA A 144 10.62 -9.61 -8.56
C ALA A 144 11.53 -10.60 -9.31
N ASN A 145 12.81 -10.27 -9.50
CA ASN A 145 13.80 -11.18 -10.07
C ASN A 145 14.04 -12.40 -9.16
N SER A 146 14.05 -12.18 -7.84
CA SER A 146 14.11 -13.26 -6.83
C SER A 146 12.82 -14.10 -6.76
N SER A 147 11.68 -13.56 -7.23
CA SER A 147 10.38 -14.25 -7.29
C SER A 147 10.34 -15.36 -8.34
N SER A 148 11.18 -15.32 -9.39
CA SER A 148 11.26 -16.40 -10.38
C SER A 148 11.69 -17.74 -9.76
N ALA A 149 12.62 -17.69 -8.80
CA ALA A 149 13.05 -18.86 -8.04
C ALA A 149 11.96 -19.37 -7.06
N LEU A 150 11.16 -18.47 -6.50
CA LEU A 150 10.03 -18.84 -5.64
C LEU A 150 8.89 -19.48 -6.45
N GLU A 151 8.63 -19.02 -7.69
CA GLU A 151 7.65 -19.66 -8.57
C GLU A 151 8.06 -21.08 -8.97
N GLU A 152 9.34 -21.33 -9.27
CA GLU A 152 9.85 -22.70 -9.51
C GLU A 152 9.69 -23.60 -8.27
N ILE A 153 9.97 -23.07 -7.08
CA ILE A 153 9.83 -23.82 -5.81
C ILE A 153 8.35 -24.11 -5.50
N LEU A 154 7.44 -23.17 -5.79
CA LEU A 154 6.01 -23.28 -5.44
C LEU A 154 5.16 -24.01 -6.51
N SER A 155 5.64 -24.10 -7.76
CA SER A 155 5.00 -24.79 -8.89
C SER A 155 4.61 -26.26 -8.61
N PRO A 156 5.48 -27.12 -8.04
CA PRO A 156 5.09 -28.50 -7.74
C PRO A 156 3.99 -28.58 -6.67
N TYR A 157 4.04 -27.73 -5.64
CA TYR A 157 3.04 -27.73 -4.56
C TYR A 157 1.67 -27.26 -5.04
N THR A 158 1.62 -26.19 -5.83
CA THR A 158 0.37 -25.69 -6.42
C THR A 158 -0.27 -26.71 -7.37
N THR A 159 0.54 -27.49 -8.10
CA THR A 159 0.06 -28.58 -8.96
C THR A 159 -0.59 -29.72 -8.16
N VAL A 160 0.03 -30.13 -7.05
CA VAL A 160 -0.51 -31.17 -6.15
C VAL A 160 -1.85 -30.74 -5.53
N ILE A 161 -1.94 -29.48 -5.08
CA ILE A 161 -3.17 -28.93 -4.48
C ILE A 161 -4.31 -28.88 -5.51
N LYS A 162 -4.05 -28.37 -6.72
CA LYS A 162 -5.05 -28.31 -7.81
C LYS A 162 -5.57 -29.69 -8.18
N THR A 163 -4.67 -30.68 -8.26
CA THR A 163 -5.05 -32.07 -8.57
C THR A 163 -5.93 -32.65 -7.48
N SER A 164 -5.56 -32.45 -6.22
CA SER A 164 -6.32 -32.92 -5.05
C SER A 164 -7.71 -32.30 -4.98
N MET A 165 -7.81 -30.97 -5.20
CA MET A 165 -9.09 -30.27 -5.28
C MET A 165 -9.98 -30.81 -6.42
N THR A 166 -9.39 -31.07 -7.58
CA THR A 166 -10.13 -31.63 -8.73
C THR A 166 -10.69 -33.02 -8.43
N ILE A 167 -9.91 -33.88 -7.77
CA ILE A 167 -10.34 -35.22 -7.36
C ILE A 167 -11.48 -35.12 -6.35
N SER A 168 -11.35 -34.25 -5.34
CA SER A 168 -12.40 -34.03 -4.33
C SER A 168 -13.69 -33.51 -4.96
N ASN A 169 -13.60 -32.51 -5.84
CA ASN A 169 -14.76 -31.95 -6.56
C ASN A 169 -15.47 -32.98 -7.44
N ARG A 170 -14.75 -33.95 -8.02
CA ARG A 170 -15.37 -35.06 -8.75
C ARG A 170 -16.09 -36.06 -7.83
N ARG A 171 -15.62 -36.24 -6.59
CA ARG A 171 -16.18 -37.22 -5.66
C ARG A 171 -17.39 -36.69 -4.89
N ILE A 172 -17.42 -35.38 -4.58
CA ILE A 172 -18.50 -34.73 -3.82
C ILE A 172 -19.91 -35.06 -4.36
N PRO A 173 -20.20 -34.95 -5.67
CA PRO A 173 -21.53 -35.29 -6.20
C PRO A 173 -21.95 -36.74 -5.91
N SER A 174 -21.01 -37.68 -5.94
CA SER A 174 -21.31 -39.09 -5.66
C SER A 174 -21.68 -39.32 -4.19
N TYR A 175 -21.05 -38.59 -3.26
CA TYR A 175 -21.38 -38.65 -1.84
C TYR A 175 -22.73 -37.99 -1.54
N VAL A 176 -22.98 -36.83 -2.14
CA VAL A 176 -24.28 -36.13 -2.03
C VAL A 176 -25.41 -37.00 -2.57
N ASN A 177 -25.21 -37.64 -3.73
CA ASN A 177 -26.21 -38.55 -4.30
C ASN A 177 -26.48 -39.76 -3.41
N LYS A 178 -25.43 -40.37 -2.83
CA LYS A 178 -25.60 -41.49 -1.88
C LYS A 178 -26.36 -41.07 -0.62
N LEU A 179 -26.06 -39.89 -0.07
CA LEU A 179 -26.77 -39.36 1.09
C LEU A 179 -28.24 -39.07 0.75
N ASN A 180 -28.50 -38.38 -0.35
CA ASN A 180 -29.86 -38.10 -0.81
C ASN A 180 -30.67 -39.38 -1.01
N TYR A 181 -30.08 -40.40 -1.65
CA TYR A 181 -30.74 -41.69 -1.82
C TYR A 181 -31.08 -42.35 -0.48
N SER A 182 -30.14 -42.35 0.48
CA SER A 182 -30.37 -42.90 1.81
C SER A 182 -31.47 -42.16 2.58
N TYR A 183 -31.46 -40.82 2.53
CA TYR A 183 -32.45 -39.98 3.19
C TYR A 183 -33.85 -40.18 2.60
N VAL A 184 -33.97 -40.14 1.27
CA VAL A 184 -35.26 -40.37 0.59
C VAL A 184 -35.80 -41.76 0.95
N LYS A 185 -34.95 -42.79 0.90
CA LYS A 185 -35.34 -44.16 1.25
C LYS A 185 -35.87 -44.27 2.69
N GLN A 186 -35.18 -43.66 3.67
CA GLN A 186 -35.65 -43.64 5.06
C GLN A 186 -36.96 -42.87 5.22
N PHE A 187 -37.09 -41.71 4.58
CA PHE A 187 -38.31 -40.91 4.62
C PHE A 187 -39.51 -41.67 4.06
N THR A 188 -39.34 -42.32 2.89
CA THR A 188 -40.40 -43.13 2.28
C THR A 188 -40.81 -44.29 3.18
N GLN A 189 -39.85 -44.96 3.81
CA GLN A 189 -40.13 -46.06 4.74
C GLN A 189 -40.93 -45.57 5.97
N ASN A 190 -40.50 -44.47 6.58
CA ASN A 190 -41.15 -43.89 7.75
C ASN A 190 -42.58 -43.40 7.43
N TYR A 191 -42.76 -42.75 6.27
CA TYR A 191 -44.07 -42.30 5.80
C TYR A 191 -45.04 -43.48 5.66
N LYS A 192 -44.58 -44.60 5.07
CA LYS A 192 -45.39 -45.81 4.91
C LYS A 192 -45.80 -46.40 6.27
N THR A 193 -44.86 -46.50 7.22
CA THR A 193 -45.15 -46.98 8.58
C THR A 193 -46.19 -46.10 9.30
N ILE A 194 -46.11 -44.77 9.14
CA ILE A 194 -47.10 -43.84 9.70
C ILE A 194 -48.46 -44.05 9.04
N GLN A 195 -48.51 -44.17 7.71
CA GLN A 195 -49.76 -44.38 6.97
C GLN A 195 -50.46 -45.68 7.37
N ASP A 196 -49.71 -46.78 7.47
CA ASP A 196 -50.24 -48.09 7.89
C ASP A 196 -50.81 -48.02 9.31
N SER A 197 -50.15 -47.29 10.23
CA SER A 197 -50.63 -47.11 11.61
C SER A 197 -51.89 -46.24 11.77
N ILE A 198 -52.16 -45.34 10.81
CA ILE A 198 -53.36 -44.50 10.80
C ILE A 198 -54.56 -45.31 10.27
N SER A 199 -54.34 -46.19 9.29
CA SER A 199 -55.37 -47.06 8.73
C SER A 199 -55.89 -48.11 9.71
N GLU A 200 -55.10 -48.54 10.69
CA GLU A 200 -55.53 -49.48 11.74
C GLU A 200 -56.44 -48.85 12.82
N LYS A 201 -56.56 -47.51 12.89
CA LYS A 201 -57.20 -46.82 14.04
C LYS A 201 -58.62 -46.31 13.81
N TYR A 202 -59.19 -46.45 12.62
CA TYR A 202 -60.54 -45.96 12.29
C TYR A 202 -61.38 -46.99 11.51
N GLU A 203 -61.70 -48.13 12.12
CA GLU A 203 -62.92 -48.89 11.76
C GLU A 203 -64.08 -48.37 12.63
N TYR A 204 -64.90 -47.47 12.08
CA TYR A 204 -66.17 -47.10 12.71
C TYR A 204 -67.23 -48.17 12.41
N SER A 205 -67.69 -48.88 13.45
CA SER A 205 -68.86 -49.74 13.41
C SER A 205 -70.15 -48.92 13.48
N ILE A 206 -70.96 -48.93 12.42
CA ILE A 206 -72.26 -48.25 12.36
C ILE A 206 -73.30 -49.10 13.11
N HIS A 207 -73.80 -48.62 14.25
CA HIS A 207 -74.99 -49.17 14.90
C HIS A 207 -76.25 -48.42 14.42
N LYS A 208 -77.23 -49.17 13.89
CA LYS A 208 -78.57 -48.66 13.59
C LYS A 208 -79.40 -48.57 14.86
N SER A 209 -79.89 -47.39 15.20
CA SER A 209 -81.02 -47.21 16.12
C SER A 209 -82.22 -46.66 15.35
N GLU A 210 -83.41 -47.19 15.65
CA GLU A 210 -84.65 -46.96 14.91
C GLU A 210 -85.26 -45.56 15.06
N LYS A 211 -86.11 -45.24 14.07
CA LYS A 211 -86.84 -43.99 13.81
C LYS A 211 -87.57 -43.38 15.01
N TYR A 212 -87.60 -42.04 15.04
CA TYR A 212 -88.76 -41.29 15.48
C TYR A 212 -89.07 -40.12 14.54
N VAL A 213 -90.36 -39.83 14.37
CA VAL A 213 -90.98 -39.03 13.29
C VAL A 213 -91.34 -37.61 13.76
N GLU A 214 -91.29 -36.70 12.78
CA GLU A 214 -91.67 -35.28 12.62
C GLU A 214 -92.54 -34.55 13.66
N THR A 215 -92.32 -33.24 13.74
CA THR A 215 -93.40 -32.26 13.45
C THR A 215 -92.79 -30.95 12.93
N ILE A 216 -93.36 -30.45 11.82
CA ILE A 216 -93.04 -29.18 11.18
C ILE A 216 -94.01 -28.14 11.73
N GLU A 217 -93.52 -26.99 12.22
CA GLU A 217 -94.33 -25.77 12.33
C GLU A 217 -93.54 -24.53 11.91
N ASN A 218 -93.99 -24.00 10.77
CA ASN A 218 -94.13 -22.61 10.31
C ASN A 218 -92.98 -21.59 10.37
N ILE A 219 -92.76 -21.07 9.17
CA ILE A 219 -92.06 -19.84 8.76
C ILE A 219 -92.70 -18.61 9.41
N ASP A 220 -91.89 -17.62 9.75
CA ASP A 220 -92.28 -16.22 9.56
C ASP A 220 -91.11 -15.38 9.02
N ILE A 221 -91.40 -14.70 7.91
CA ILE A 221 -90.54 -13.76 7.19
C ILE A 221 -91.07 -12.38 7.52
N GLU A 222 -90.26 -11.51 8.11
CA GLU A 222 -90.49 -10.06 8.00
C GLU A 222 -89.26 -9.34 7.46
N LYS A 223 -89.46 -8.79 6.27
CA LYS A 223 -88.66 -7.75 5.63
C LYS A 223 -88.77 -6.46 6.44
N ASN A 224 -87.69 -5.68 6.51
CA ASN A 224 -87.83 -4.28 6.15
C ASN A 224 -86.57 -3.69 5.50
N ASN A 225 -86.85 -3.00 4.39
CA ASN A 225 -85.95 -2.31 3.48
C ASN A 225 -85.54 -0.93 4.04
N SER A 226 -84.68 -0.25 3.25
CA SER A 226 -84.32 1.18 3.25
C SER A 226 -82.95 1.44 3.92
N ASP A 227 -81.94 2.08 3.33
CA ASP A 227 -81.80 2.93 2.13
C ASP A 227 -80.32 2.86 1.64
N ILE A 228 -80.05 2.59 0.35
CA ILE A 228 -79.61 3.55 -0.68
C ILE A 228 -78.28 4.24 -0.29
N LEU A 229 -77.09 3.76 -0.71
CA LEU A 229 -76.44 3.95 -2.02
C LEU A 229 -76.66 5.35 -2.63
N GLN A 230 -75.68 6.26 -2.56
CA GLN A 230 -75.05 6.90 -3.74
C GLN A 230 -74.35 8.24 -3.43
N ALA A 231 -73.42 8.54 -4.34
CA ALA A 231 -72.81 9.82 -4.67
C ALA A 231 -71.61 10.21 -3.79
N ALA A 232 -70.41 10.46 -4.31
CA ALA A 232 -69.98 10.66 -5.70
C ALA A 232 -68.48 10.34 -5.82
#